data_AF-A0A379FPQ3-F1
#
_entry.id   AF-A0A379FPQ3-F1
#
_cell.length_a   1.000
_cell.length_b   1.000
_cell.length_c   1.000
_cell.angle_alpha   90.00
_cell.angle_beta   90.00
_cell.angle_gamma   90.00
#
_symmetry.space_group_name_H-M   'P 1'
#
loop_
_entity.id
_entity.type
_entity.pdbx_description
1 polymer ?
#
loop_
_entity_poly.entity_id
_entity_poly.type
_entity_poly.pdbx_seq_one_letter_code
_entity_poly.pdbx_strand_id
1 'polypeptide(L)' 'MAASDQMVWQGELVIEQAIKVLQKQPVPNNISPPILVLTQQNADSEHLRNSLSPGGFRPVYQYTSAAKK' A
#
# COMPACT_ATOMS: atom_id res chain seq x y z
N MET A 1 3.15 11.76 -19.47
CA MET A 1 3.78 10.79 -18.57
C MET A 1 3.45 11.18 -17.15
N ALA A 2 3.25 10.21 -16.26
CA ALA A 2 3.01 10.43 -14.83
C ALA A 2 3.94 9.53 -14.01
N ALA A 3 4.33 9.97 -12.82
CA ALA A 3 5.08 9.13 -11.89
C ALA A 3 4.12 8.58 -10.84
N SER A 4 4.10 7.26 -10.68
CA SER A 4 3.40 6.58 -9.60
C SER A 4 4.39 6.11 -8.56
N ASP A 5 4.08 6.41 -7.31
CA ASP A 5 4.77 5.92 -6.12
C ASP A 5 4.27 4.54 -5.69
N GLN A 6 3.26 3.99 -6.37
CA GLN A 6 2.62 2.72 -6.04
C GLN A 6 2.03 2.71 -4.61
N MET A 7 1.20 3.71 -4.29
CA MET A 7 0.62 3.91 -2.94
C MET A 7 -0.12 2.70 -2.35
N VAL A 8 -0.75 1.84 -3.18
CA VAL A 8 -1.44 0.64 -2.66
C VAL A 8 -0.42 -0.34 -2.12
N TRP A 9 0.67 -0.57 -2.86
CA TRP A 9 1.76 -1.44 -2.42
C TRP A 9 2.47 -0.85 -1.19
N GLN A 10 2.65 0.48 -1.13
CA GLN A 10 3.15 1.11 0.09
C GLN A 10 2.29 0.80 1.33
N GLY A 11 0.95 0.86 1.18
CA GLY A 11 0.02 0.47 2.24
C GLY A 11 0.19 -0.99 2.69
N GLU A 12 0.31 -1.92 1.74
CA GLU A 12 0.55 -3.34 2.02
C GLU A 12 1.87 -3.57 2.77
N LEU A 13 2.95 -2.90 2.33
CA LEU A 13 4.26 -3.01 2.97
C LEU A 13 4.24 -2.58 4.44
N VAL A 14 3.54 -1.48 4.77
CA VAL A 14 3.43 -1.01 6.16
C VAL A 14 2.72 -2.04 7.05
N ILE A 15 1.67 -2.68 6.54
CA ILE A 15 0.97 -3.75 7.28
C ILE A 15 1.90 -4.95 7.48
N GLU A 16 2.62 -5.38 6.46
CA GLU A 16 3.59 -6.47 6.56
C GLU A 16 4.69 -6.17 7.59
N GLN A 17 5.24 -4.95 7.56
CA GLN A 17 6.23 -4.52 8.54
C GLN A 17 5.67 -4.56 9.96
N ALA A 18 4.45 -4.05 10.18
CA ALA A 18 3.81 -4.08 11.49
C ALA A 18 3.63 -5.52 12.02
N ILE A 19 3.19 -6.45 11.16
CA ILE A 19 3.07 -7.87 11.51
C ILE A 19 4.44 -8.45 11.91
N LYS A 20 5.48 -8.19 11.12
CA LYS A 20 6.84 -8.68 11.40
C LYS A 20 7.38 -8.15 12.74
N VAL A 21 7.18 -6.87 13.03
CA VAL A 21 7.54 -6.29 14.34
C VAL A 21 6.84 -7.03 15.48
N LEU A 22 5.52 -7.24 15.38
CA LEU A 22 4.74 -7.94 16.41
C LEU A 22 5.18 -9.39 16.60
N GLN A 23 5.63 -10.04 15.52
CA GLN A 23 6.17 -11.41 15.54
C GLN A 23 7.65 -11.49 15.92
N LYS A 24 8.28 -10.37 16.31
CA LYS A 24 9.72 -10.28 16.63
C LYS A 24 10.63 -10.73 15.49
N GLN A 25 10.19 -10.54 14.26
CA GLN A 25 10.97 -10.80 13.05
C GLN A 25 11.78 -9.56 12.64
N PRO A 26 12.91 -9.73 11.95
CA PRO A 26 13.67 -8.60 11.40
C PRO A 26 12.84 -7.84 10.36
N VAL A 27 12.95 -6.51 10.38
CA VAL A 27 12.27 -5.62 9.45
C VAL A 27 13.30 -4.69 8.78
N PRO A 28 13.26 -4.54 7.44
CA PRO A 28 14.12 -3.60 6.74
C PRO A 28 13.73 -2.15 7.08
N ASN A 29 14.74 -1.31 7.37
CA ASN A 29 14.54 0.06 7.84
C ASN A 29 14.12 1.08 6.76
N ASN A 30 14.34 0.78 5.47
CA ASN A 30 14.12 1.74 4.38
C ASN A 30 13.63 1.03 3.11
N ILE A 31 12.45 0.43 3.18
CA ILE A 31 11.81 -0.23 2.04
C ILE A 31 10.83 0.72 1.37
N SER A 32 10.89 0.80 0.05
CA SER A 32 9.91 1.53 -0.78
C SER A 32 9.74 0.81 -2.11
N PRO A 33 8.54 0.85 -2.70
CA PRO A 33 8.35 0.46 -4.09
C PRO A 33 9.21 1.34 -5.03
N PRO A 34 9.70 0.80 -6.14
CA PRO A 34 10.31 1.61 -7.17
C PRO A 34 9.28 2.57 -7.79
N ILE A 35 9.71 3.78 -8.16
CA ILE A 35 8.85 4.72 -8.88
C ILE A 35 8.51 4.14 -10.26
N LEU A 36 7.23 4.06 -10.58
CA LEU A 36 6.73 3.59 -11.86
C LEU A 36 6.42 4.79 -12.77
N VAL A 37 7.07 4.85 -13.93
CA VAL A 37 6.74 5.87 -14.96
C VAL A 37 5.62 5.35 -15.84
N LEU A 38 4.46 6.00 -15.74
CA LEU A 38 3.28 5.69 -16.52
C LEU A 38 3.27 6.51 -17.82
N THR A 39 3.07 5.78 -18.91
CA THR A 39 2.87 6.26 -20.27
C THR A 39 1.54 5.72 -20.79
N GLN A 40 1.12 6.16 -21.98
CA GLN A 40 -0.12 5.66 -22.57
C GLN A 40 -0.04 4.18 -22.96
N GLN A 41 1.17 3.62 -23.04
CA GLN A 41 1.44 2.24 -23.44
C GLN A 41 1.44 1.23 -22.28
N ASN A 42 1.59 1.69 -21.04
CA ASN A 42 1.69 0.84 -19.84
C ASN A 42 0.71 1.23 -18.72
N ALA A 43 -0.34 1.98 -19.05
CA ALA A 43 -1.39 2.40 -18.12
C ALA A 43 -2.57 1.39 -18.06
N ASP A 44 -2.30 0.11 -18.26
CA ASP A 44 -3.29 -0.94 -18.09
C ASP A 44 -3.57 -1.23 -16.60
N SER A 45 -4.62 -2.00 -16.36
CA SER A 45 -5.08 -2.35 -15.02
C SER A 45 -4.05 -3.13 -14.20
N GLU A 46 -3.16 -3.89 -14.84
CA GLU A 46 -2.16 -4.68 -14.13
C GLU A 46 -1.10 -3.76 -13.53
N HIS A 47 -0.57 -2.83 -14.34
CA HIS A 47 0.41 -1.84 -13.91
C HIS A 47 -0.16 -0.84 -12.89
N LEU A 48 -1.46 -0.52 -12.99
CA LEU A 48 -2.12 0.43 -12.09
C LEU A 48 -2.60 -0.20 -10.78
N ARG A 49 -2.69 -1.53 -10.67
CA ARG A 49 -3.26 -2.22 -9.48
C ARG A 49 -2.55 -1.84 -8.19
N ASN A 50 -1.23 -1.67 -8.23
CA ASN A 50 -0.43 -1.29 -7.07
C ASN A 50 -0.41 0.23 -6.83
N SER A 51 -0.98 1.01 -7.74
CA SER A 51 -0.95 2.47 -7.73
C SER A 51 -2.28 3.11 -7.37
N LEU A 52 -3.40 2.48 -7.73
CA LEU A 52 -4.73 3.05 -7.55
C LEU A 52 -5.63 2.02 -6.86
N SER A 53 -6.47 2.50 -5.94
CA SER A 53 -7.57 1.68 -5.43
C SER A 53 -8.51 1.28 -6.58
N PRO A 54 -9.18 0.12 -6.50
CA PRO A 54 -10.16 -0.29 -7.50
C PRO A 54 -11.24 0.77 -7.76
N GLY A 55 -11.75 0.82 -8.99
CA GLY A 55 -12.84 1.71 -9.35
C GLY A 55 -14.06 1.52 -8.45
N GLY A 56 -14.59 2.60 -7.90
CA GLY A 56 -15.74 2.56 -6.99
C GLY A 56 -15.41 2.20 -5.53
N PHE A 57 -14.13 1.96 -5.20
CA PHE A 57 -13.70 1.77 -3.83
C PHE A 57 -14.16 2.93 -2.93
N ARG A 58 -14.46 2.59 -1.68
CA ARG A 58 -14.76 3.54 -0.60
C ARG A 58 -13.84 3.22 0.57
N PRO A 59 -13.27 4.22 1.25
CA PRO A 59 -12.44 3.99 2.42
C PRO A 59 -13.17 3.15 3.47
N VAL A 60 -12.49 2.14 4.00
CA VAL A 60 -13.00 1.24 5.03
C VAL A 60 -12.27 1.54 6.33
N TYR A 61 -13.02 1.81 7.40
CA TYR A 61 -12.50 2.04 8.74
C TYR A 61 -13.22 1.12 9.72
N GLN A 62 -12.46 0.39 10.53
CA GLN A 62 -12.99 -0.39 11.64
C GLN A 62 -12.31 0.08 12.92
N TYR A 63 -13.04 0.84 13.73
CA TYR A 63 -12.57 1.33 15.02
C TYR A 63 -13.30 0.60 16.14
N THR A 64 -12.55 -0.12 16.97
CA THR A 64 -13.06 -0.64 18.24
C THR A 64 -12.55 0.26 19.36
N SER A 65 -13.45 1.01 20.00
CA SER A 65 -13.05 1.83 21.16
C SER A 65 -12.67 0.89 22.30
N ALA A 66 -11.42 0.93 22.75
CA ALA A 66 -10.98 0.27 23.98
C ALA A 66 -11.44 1.03 25.23
N ALA A 67 -12.69 1.51 25.25
CA ALA A 67 -13.29 2.11 26.44
C ALA A 67 -13.45 1.02 27.50
N LYS A 68 -12.47 0.94 28.39
CA LYS A 68 -12.44 0.09 29.58
C LYS A 68 -13.72 0.28 30.40
N LYS A 69 -14.38 -0.81 30.76
CA LYS A 69 -15.17 -0.90 32.00
C LYS A 69 -14.23 -1.14 33.17
#